data_AF-A0A545UD13-F1
#
_entry.id   AF-A0A545UD13-F1
#
_cell.length_a   1.000
_cell.length_b   1.000
_cell.length_c   1.000
_cell.angle_alpha   90.00
_cell.angle_beta   90.00
_cell.angle_gamma   90.00
#
_symmetry.space_group_name_H-M   'P 1'
#
loop_
_entity.id
_entity.type
_entity.pdbx_description
1 polymer ?
#
loop_
_entity_poly.entity_id
_entity_poly.type
_entity_poly.pdbx_seq_one_letter_code
_entity_poly.pdbx_strand_id
1 'polypeptide(L)' 'MKQHELRKRLAKFLKLKRGTTPLRNFAKQHGMSFASVSRIEKLEQNVTLDTLEHMCKAFKCDIEDLFPK' A
#
# COMPACT_ATOMS: atom_id res chain seq x y z
N MET A 1 -15.08 -4.93 17.78
CA MET A 1 -13.70 -4.63 17.33
C MET A 1 -13.76 -4.14 15.89
N LYS A 2 -13.38 -2.90 15.57
CA LYS A 2 -13.55 -2.37 14.20
C LYS A 2 -12.63 -3.13 13.23
N GLN A 3 -13.24 -3.87 12.29
CA GLN A 3 -12.62 -4.75 11.30
C GLN A 3 -11.79 -3.98 10.24
N HIS A 4 -10.64 -3.43 10.62
CA HIS A 4 -9.73 -2.73 9.67
C HIS A 4 -8.25 -3.12 9.82
N GLU A 5 -7.95 -4.26 10.45
CA GLU A 5 -6.57 -4.65 10.74
C GLU A 5 -5.72 -4.81 9.47
N LEU A 6 -6.27 -5.42 8.42
CA LEU A 6 -5.59 -5.53 7.13
C LEU A 6 -5.29 -4.18 6.50
N ARG A 7 -6.21 -3.20 6.61
CA ARG A 7 -5.97 -1.84 6.09
C ARG A 7 -4.82 -1.16 6.81
N LYS A 8 -4.75 -1.31 8.15
CA LYS A 8 -3.67 -0.75 8.96
C LYS A 8 -2.33 -1.36 8.59
N ARG A 9 -2.27 -2.69 8.44
CA ARG A 9 -1.05 -3.42 8.07
C ARG A 9 -0.56 -3.02 6.68
N LEU A 10 -1.46 -2.91 5.71
CA LEU A 10 -1.11 -2.43 4.37
C LEU A 10 -0.63 -0.97 4.37
N ALA A 11 -1.30 -0.09 5.12
CA ALA A 11 -0.85 1.30 5.27
C ALA A 11 0.53 1.39 5.94
N LYS A 12 0.79 0.54 6.95
CA LYS A 12 2.10 0.41 7.61
C LYS A 12 3.16 -0.04 6.62
N PHE A 13 2.87 -1.07 5.81
CA PHE A 13 3.77 -1.54 4.76
C PHE A 13 4.14 -0.41 3.79
N LEU A 14 3.15 0.32 3.26
CA LEU A 14 3.41 1.43 2.33
C LEU A 14 4.26 2.54 2.94
N LYS A 15 3.98 2.93 4.20
CA LYS A 15 4.77 3.95 4.90
C LYS A 15 6.22 3.51 5.12
N LEU A 16 6.43 2.24 5.49
CA LEU A 16 7.76 1.66 5.67
C LEU A 16 8.52 1.59 4.33
N LYS A 17 7.87 1.10 3.27
CA LYS A 17 8.48 0.99 1.94
C LYS A 17 8.82 2.37 1.34
N ARG A 18 7.96 3.36 1.58
CA ARG A 18 8.17 4.75 1.13
C ARG A 18 9.29 5.46 1.90
N GLY A 19 9.39 5.22 3.20
CA GLY A 19 10.34 5.90 4.08
C GLY A 19 10.16 7.42 4.00
N THR A 20 11.25 8.12 3.68
CA THR A 20 11.27 9.59 3.52
C THR A 20 10.90 10.06 2.12
N THR A 21 10.66 9.16 1.17
CA THR A 21 10.32 9.52 -0.21
C THR A 21 8.98 10.26 -0.24
N PRO A 22 8.88 11.41 -0.93
CA PRO A 22 7.61 12.09 -1.13
C PRO A 22 6.58 11.20 -1.82
N LEU A 23 5.33 11.23 -1.36
CA LEU A 23 4.28 10.30 -1.80
C LEU A 23 4.04 10.31 -3.33
N ARG A 24 4.17 11.47 -3.98
CA ARG A 24 4.07 11.61 -5.44
C ARG A 24 5.20 10.87 -6.16
N ASN A 25 6.42 10.98 -5.67
CA ASN A 25 7.59 10.33 -6.27
C ASN A 25 7.50 8.81 -6.06
N PHE A 26 7.12 8.38 -4.86
CA PHE A 26 6.90 6.98 -4.54
C PHE A 26 5.83 6.35 -5.44
N ALA A 27 4.68 7.01 -5.60
CA ALA A 27 3.60 6.53 -6.45
C ALA A 27 4.07 6.38 -7.91
N LYS A 28 4.76 7.40 -8.44
CA LYS A 28 5.33 7.37 -9.80
C LYS A 28 6.34 6.23 -9.98
N GLN A 29 7.23 6.04 -9.01
CA GLN A 29 8.27 5.00 -9.06
C GLN A 29 7.69 3.58 -9.12
N HIS A 30 6.55 3.35 -8.47
CA HIS A 30 5.91 2.03 -8.40
C HIS A 30 4.70 1.89 -9.32
N GLY A 31 4.50 2.81 -10.28
CA GLY A 31 3.39 2.73 -11.24
C GLY A 31 2.01 2.77 -10.56
N MET A 32 1.88 3.51 -9.46
CA MET A 32 0.64 3.68 -8.72
C MET A 32 0.14 5.13 -8.84
N SER A 33 -1.17 5.33 -8.69
CA SER A 33 -1.71 6.69 -8.60
C SER A 33 -1.41 7.30 -7.23
N PHE A 34 -1.09 8.60 -7.20
CA PHE A 34 -0.92 9.37 -5.96
C PHE A 34 -2.14 9.25 -5.04
N ALA A 35 -3.35 9.36 -5.62
CA ALA A 35 -4.61 9.28 -4.89
C ALA A 35 -4.81 7.90 -4.24
N SER A 36 -4.47 6.82 -4.94
CA SER A 36 -4.58 5.46 -4.38
C SER A 36 -3.63 5.27 -3.21
N VAL A 37 -2.35 5.62 -3.35
CA VAL A 37 -1.37 5.51 -2.26
C VAL A 37 -1.80 6.35 -1.05
N SER A 38 -2.26 7.59 -1.28
CA SER A 38 -2.71 8.47 -0.20
C SER A 38 -3.92 7.90 0.55
N ARG A 39 -4.95 7.41 -0.16
CA ARG A 39 -6.15 6.85 0.48
C ARG A 39 -5.84 5.54 1.22
N ILE A 40 -4.94 4.70 0.71
CA ILE A 40 -4.49 3.50 1.42
C ILE A 40 -3.77 3.89 2.72
N GLU A 41 -2.81 4.84 2.67
CA GLU A 41 -2.09 5.30 3.87
C GLU A 41 -3.00 5.94 4.94
N LYS A 42 -4.15 6.50 4.51
CA LYS A 42 -5.20 7.09 5.35
C LYS A 42 -6.31 6.11 5.76
N LEU A 43 -6.26 4.85 5.31
CA LEU A 43 -7.27 3.81 5.58
C LEU A 43 -8.65 4.06 4.94
N GLU A 44 -8.71 4.93 3.94
CA GLU A 44 -9.92 5.45 3.29
C GLU A 44 -10.37 4.62 2.07
N GLN A 45 -9.56 3.64 1.63
CA GLN A 45 -9.83 2.86 0.42
C GLN A 45 -9.93 1.36 0.71
N ASN A 46 -10.96 0.72 0.15
CA ASN A 46 -10.99 -0.72 -0.07
C ASN A 46 -10.09 -1.06 -1.27
N VAL A 47 -9.21 -2.03 -1.10
CA VAL A 47 -8.25 -2.45 -2.12
C VAL A 47 -8.76 -3.75 -2.75
N THR A 48 -8.79 -3.82 -4.08
CA THR A 48 -9.17 -5.02 -4.83
C THR A 48 -8.01 -6.01 -4.88
N LEU A 49 -8.29 -7.29 -5.16
CA LEU A 49 -7.25 -8.30 -5.38
C LEU A 49 -6.31 -7.90 -6.52
N ASP A 50 -6.83 -7.37 -7.64
CA ASP A 50 -6.02 -6.87 -8.77
C ASP A 50 -5.01 -5.79 -8.33
N THR A 51 -5.43 -4.91 -7.42
CA THR A 51 -4.53 -3.88 -6.88
C THR A 51 -3.45 -4.51 -6.01
N LEU A 52 -3.79 -5.52 -5.20
CA LEU A 52 -2.82 -6.24 -4.39
C LEU A 52 -1.82 -7.00 -5.27
N GLU A 53 -2.28 -7.68 -6.33
CA GLU A 53 -1.40 -8.33 -7.30
C GLU A 53 -0.49 -7.33 -8.02
N HIS A 54 -1.03 -6.18 -8.43
CA HIS A 54 -0.23 -5.09 -8.99
C HIS A 54 0.85 -4.63 -8.01
N MET A 55 0.51 -4.48 -6.73
CA MET A 55 1.46 -4.11 -5.68
C MET A 55 2.53 -5.19 -5.48
N CYS A 56 2.18 -6.47 -5.44
CA CYS A 56 3.14 -7.57 -5.38
C CYS A 56 4.14 -7.51 -6.54
N LYS A 57 3.65 -7.29 -7.77
CA LYS A 57 4.51 -7.12 -8.96
C LYS A 57 5.40 -5.86 -8.86
N ALA A 58 4.83 -4.72 -8.44
CA ALA A 58 5.53 -3.45 -8.34
C ALA A 58 6.59 -3.39 -7.22
N PHE A 59 6.36 -4.10 -6.12
CA PHE A 59 7.27 -4.15 -4.97
C PHE A 59 8.17 -5.39 -4.95
N LYS A 60 7.96 -6.31 -5.90
CA LYS A 60 8.65 -7.60 -6.01
C LYS A 60 8.57 -8.40 -4.70
N CYS A 61 7.36 -8.56 -4.19
CA CYS A 61 7.07 -9.27 -2.93
C CYS A 61 5.83 -10.14 -3.06
N ASP A 62 5.62 -11.04 -2.11
CA ASP A 62 4.41 -11.87 -2.05
C ASP A 62 3.28 -11.11 -1.30
N ILE A 63 2.07 -11.68 -1.32
CA ILE A 63 0.87 -11.12 -0.70
C ILE A 63 1.02 -11.02 0.82
N GLU A 64 1.70 -11.96 1.46
CA GLU A 64 1.92 -11.95 2.92
C GLU A 64 2.80 -10.79 3.37
N ASP A 65 3.77 -10.39 2.53
CA ASP A 65 4.68 -9.28 2.81
C ASP A 65 3.94 -7.94 2.87
N LEU A 66 2.85 -7.79 2.11
CA LEU A 66 2.05 -6.56 2.09
C LEU A 66 1.36 -6.28 3.45
N PHE A 67 1.28 -7.28 4.32
CA PHE A 67 0.63 -7.17 5.62
C PHE A 67 1.61 -7.57 6.73
N PRO A 68 2.54 -6.71 7.15
CA PRO A 68 3.40 -6.98 8.30
C PRO A 68 2.57 -7.12 9.59
N LYS A 69 3.02 -7.94 10.54
CA LYS A 69 2.38 -8.05 11.87
C LYS A 69 2.53 -6.75 12.68
#